data_AF-A0A2N2STW4-F1
#
_entry.id   AF-A0A2N2STW4-F1
#
_cell.length_a   1.000
_cell.length_b   1.000
_cell.length_c   1.000
_cell.angle_alpha   90.00
_cell.angle_beta   90.00
_cell.angle_gamma   90.00
#
_symmetry.space_group_name_H-M   'P 1'
#
loop_
_entity.id
_entity.type
_entity.pdbx_description
1 polymer ?
#
loop_
_entity_poly.entity_id
_entity_poly.type
_entity_poly.pdbx_seq_one_letter_code
_entity_poly.pdbx_strand_id
1 'polypeptide(L)'
;MTTPATTEPIPPYTTGWRLATIICVVILSVGAATGVGMYEMFNAQITHLQGKLKNVPQTKYIAVLLDAQQAPGVLVTFDPQDGFLQLQRLTDIKEGPNDSMQLWDTSASGQPKSLGVLTPKIRTAQLAATDKSLAKVTHLSISVENRGGVEAGAQPLLPYLYSGALIQKAL
;
A
#
# COMPACT_ATOMS: atom_id res chain seq x y z
N MET A 1 -46.65 -59.56 -50.92
CA MET A 1 -45.70 -59.54 -49.79
C MET A 1 -45.35 -58.07 -49.58
N THR A 2 -45.94 -57.35 -48.63
CA THR A 2 -45.43 -57.21 -47.25
C THR A 2 -46.53 -56.74 -46.26
N THR A 3 -46.21 -56.90 -44.99
CA THR A 3 -46.95 -57.06 -43.71
C THR A 3 -47.68 -55.79 -43.18
N PRO A 4 -48.73 -55.92 -42.33
CA PRO A 4 -49.36 -54.77 -41.66
C PRO A 4 -48.49 -54.21 -40.52
N ALA A 5 -48.52 -52.89 -40.31
CA ALA A 5 -47.92 -52.24 -39.16
C ALA A 5 -48.91 -52.25 -37.98
N THR A 6 -48.65 -53.08 -36.98
CA THR A 6 -49.35 -53.04 -35.68
C THR A 6 -48.76 -51.90 -34.85
N THR A 7 -49.52 -50.85 -34.61
CA THR A 7 -49.17 -49.81 -33.63
C THR A 7 -49.64 -50.27 -32.26
N GLU A 8 -48.71 -50.69 -31.40
CA GLU A 8 -49.00 -51.03 -30.00
C GLU A 8 -49.39 -49.77 -29.20
N PRO A 9 -50.55 -49.77 -28.50
CA PRO A 9 -50.88 -48.71 -27.56
C PRO A 9 -50.04 -48.86 -26.29
N ILE A 10 -49.23 -47.84 -26.00
CA ILE A 10 -48.35 -47.79 -24.83
C ILE A 10 -49.22 -47.76 -23.54
N PRO A 11 -48.95 -48.62 -22.54
CA PRO A 11 -49.80 -48.70 -21.36
C PRO A 11 -49.63 -47.48 -20.42
N PRO A 12 -50.73 -47.05 -19.76
CA PRO A 12 -50.86 -45.76 -19.09
C PRO A 12 -50.03 -45.59 -17.80
N TYR A 13 -49.43 -46.67 -17.27
CA TYR A 13 -48.61 -46.62 -16.05
C TYR A 13 -47.16 -46.16 -16.30
N THR A 14 -46.74 -46.06 -17.56
CA THR A 14 -45.34 -45.72 -17.92
C THR A 14 -45.06 -44.22 -17.95
N THR A 15 -46.09 -43.38 -17.88
CA THR A 15 -45.99 -41.93 -18.11
C THR A 15 -45.56 -41.15 -16.87
N GLY A 16 -46.01 -41.53 -15.68
CA GLY A 16 -45.77 -40.75 -14.44
C GLY A 16 -44.31 -40.75 -13.99
N TRP A 17 -43.65 -41.91 -13.97
CA TRP A 17 -42.26 -42.01 -13.50
C TRP A 17 -41.25 -41.48 -14.53
N ARG A 18 -41.57 -41.59 -15.83
CA ARG A 18 -40.79 -40.98 -16.91
C ARG A 18 -40.85 -39.46 -16.88
N LEU A 19 -42.01 -38.87 -16.58
CA LEU A 19 -42.10 -37.43 -16.35
C LEU A 19 -41.28 -36.98 -15.13
N ALA A 20 -41.37 -37.71 -14.01
CA ALA A 20 -40.65 -37.37 -12.79
C ALA A 20 -39.12 -37.41 -12.97
N THR A 21 -38.61 -38.41 -13.69
CA THR A 21 -37.17 -38.55 -14.00
C THR A 21 -36.69 -37.44 -14.94
N ILE A 22 -37.48 -37.09 -15.97
CA ILE A 22 -37.16 -35.95 -16.85
C ILE A 22 -37.11 -34.64 -16.05
N ILE A 23 -38.09 -34.39 -15.18
CA ILE A 23 -38.11 -33.19 -14.32
C ILE A 23 -36.89 -33.14 -13.39
N CYS A 24 -36.53 -34.26 -12.75
CA CYS A 24 -35.33 -34.31 -11.90
C CYS A 24 -34.03 -34.02 -12.68
N VAL A 25 -33.89 -34.56 -13.90
CA VAL A 25 -32.72 -34.32 -14.74
C VAL A 25 -32.66 -32.85 -15.18
N VAL A 26 -33.80 -32.23 -15.50
CA VAL A 26 -33.86 -30.79 -15.83
C VAL A 26 -33.50 -29.92 -14.62
N ILE A 27 -34.01 -30.23 -13.43
CA ILE A 27 -33.69 -29.48 -12.21
C ILE A 27 -32.20 -29.62 -11.84
N LEU A 28 -31.63 -30.83 -11.92
CA LEU A 28 -30.21 -31.07 -11.65
C LEU A 28 -29.29 -30.37 -12.66
N SER A 29 -29.67 -30.35 -13.93
CA SER A 29 -28.89 -29.67 -14.98
C SER A 29 -28.94 -28.14 -14.84
N VAL A 30 -30.08 -27.56 -14.48
CA VAL A 30 -30.19 -26.12 -14.18
C VAL A 30 -29.43 -25.75 -12.90
N GLY A 31 -29.52 -26.57 -11.85
CA GLY A 31 -28.77 -26.36 -10.61
C GLY A 31 -27.25 -26.37 -10.83
N ALA A 32 -26.74 -27.31 -11.62
CA ALA A 32 -25.32 -27.39 -11.96
C ALA A 32 -24.84 -26.17 -12.79
N ALA A 33 -25.64 -25.70 -13.75
CA ALA A 33 -25.27 -24.55 -14.60
C ALA A 33 -25.13 -23.24 -13.81
N THR A 34 -25.89 -23.05 -12.73
CA THR A 34 -25.81 -21.84 -11.88
C THR A 34 -24.66 -21.87 -10.85
N GLY A 35 -24.15 -23.06 -10.49
CA GLY A 35 -23.11 -23.21 -9.47
C GLY A 35 -21.70 -22.86 -9.96
N VAL A 36 -21.39 -23.12 -11.22
CA VAL A 36 -20.01 -22.97 -11.76
C VAL A 36 -19.63 -21.50 -11.91
N GLY A 37 -20.52 -20.66 -12.46
CA GLY A 37 -20.23 -19.23 -12.67
C GLY A 37 -20.07 -18.43 -11.37
N MET A 38 -20.80 -18.80 -10.31
CA MET A 38 -20.70 -18.12 -9.01
C MET A 38 -19.40 -18.47 -8.27
N TYR A 39 -18.85 -19.67 -8.49
CA TYR A 39 -17.57 -20.10 -7.93
C TYR A 39 -16.38 -19.38 -8.58
N GLU A 40 -16.42 -19.16 -9.90
CA GLU A 40 -15.40 -18.39 -10.62
C GLU A 40 -15.38 -16.92 -10.19
N MET A 41 -16.55 -16.30 -10.05
CA MET A 41 -16.66 -14.93 -9.55
C MET A 41 -16.18 -14.79 -8.10
N PHE A 42 -16.40 -15.81 -7.26
CA PHE A 42 -15.89 -15.83 -5.89
C PHE A 42 -14.37 -15.95 -5.84
N ASN A 43 -13.78 -16.83 -6.65
CA ASN A 43 -12.32 -16.98 -6.75
C ASN A 43 -11.64 -15.70 -7.26
N ALA A 44 -12.20 -15.04 -8.28
CA ALA A 44 -11.68 -13.78 -8.78
C ALA A 44 -11.73 -12.67 -7.72
N GLN A 45 -12.78 -12.62 -6.91
CA GLN A 45 -12.90 -11.69 -5.79
C GLN A 45 -11.89 -11.99 -4.67
N ILE A 46 -11.66 -13.27 -4.34
CA ILE A 46 -10.62 -13.66 -3.39
C ILE A 46 -9.24 -13.25 -3.90
N THR A 47 -8.90 -13.52 -5.16
CA THR A 47 -7.61 -13.12 -5.73
C THR A 47 -7.42 -11.60 -5.72
N HIS A 48 -8.48 -10.84 -6.01
CA HIS A 48 -8.45 -9.39 -5.95
C HIS A 48 -8.30 -8.86 -4.51
N LEU A 49 -8.96 -9.46 -3.52
CA LEU A 49 -8.78 -9.12 -2.10
C LEU A 49 -7.38 -9.51 -1.59
N GLN A 50 -6.86 -10.68 -1.99
CA GLN A 50 -5.50 -11.10 -1.69
C GLN A 50 -4.46 -10.15 -2.29
N GLY A 51 -4.70 -9.65 -3.51
CA GLY A 51 -3.88 -8.60 -4.12
C GLY A 51 -3.90 -7.30 -3.33
N LYS A 52 -5.06 -6.88 -2.83
CA LYS A 52 -5.19 -5.67 -1.99
C LYS A 52 -4.51 -5.82 -0.62
N LEU A 53 -4.52 -7.02 -0.02
CA LEU A 53 -3.85 -7.27 1.26
C LEU A 53 -2.31 -7.30 1.13
N LYS A 54 -1.77 -7.77 0.00
CA LYS A 54 -0.33 -7.68 -0.28
C LYS A 54 0.16 -6.24 -0.49
N ASN A 55 -0.72 -5.34 -0.91
CA ASN A 55 -0.42 -3.94 -1.22
C ASN A 55 -0.72 -2.96 -0.09
N VAL A 56 -1.00 -3.42 1.13
CA VAL A 56 -1.13 -2.51 2.28
C VAL A 56 0.28 -2.02 2.64
N PRO A 57 0.56 -0.70 2.54
CA PRO A 57 1.87 -0.14 2.85
C PRO A 57 2.31 -0.57 4.24
N GLN A 58 3.46 -1.24 4.33
CA GLN A 58 4.02 -1.70 5.60
C GLN A 58 4.89 -0.58 6.16
N THR A 59 4.27 0.56 6.48
CA THR A 59 4.99 1.70 7.06
C THR A 59 5.63 1.29 8.38
N LYS A 60 6.96 1.12 8.37
CA LYS A 60 7.74 0.61 9.49
C LYS A 60 8.19 1.74 10.40
N TYR A 61 8.58 2.88 9.84
CA TYR A 61 8.98 4.04 10.63
C TYR A 61 8.13 5.27 10.30
N ILE A 62 7.82 6.04 11.34
CA ILE A 62 7.01 7.26 11.27
C ILE A 62 7.64 8.31 12.19
N ALA A 63 7.78 9.54 11.71
CA ALA A 63 8.10 10.69 12.56
C ALA A 63 7.22 11.87 12.18
N VAL A 64 6.80 12.64 13.19
CA VAL A 64 6.23 13.97 12.97
C VAL A 64 7.26 14.97 13.43
N LEU A 65 7.77 15.78 12.50
CA LEU A 65 8.75 16.81 12.79
C LEU A 65 8.01 18.12 13.10
N LEU A 66 8.29 18.63 14.28
CA LEU A 66 7.65 19.81 14.86
C LEU A 66 8.59 21.01 14.74
N ASP A 67 8.02 22.20 14.62
CA ASP A 67 8.80 23.45 14.69
C ASP A 67 9.12 23.87 16.13
N ALA A 68 9.77 25.02 16.27
CA ALA A 68 10.10 25.61 17.56
C ALA A 68 8.87 25.99 18.40
N GLN A 69 7.69 26.14 17.79
CA GLN A 69 6.40 26.38 18.46
C GLN A 69 5.62 25.08 18.72
N GLN A 70 6.23 23.91 18.46
CA GLN A 70 5.60 22.59 18.56
C GLN A 70 4.46 22.35 17.56
N ALA A 71 4.39 23.12 16.48
CA ALA A 71 3.43 22.89 15.41
C ALA A 71 3.96 21.82 14.41
N PRO A 72 3.12 20.88 13.94
CA PRO A 72 3.51 19.88 12.95
C PRO A 72 3.88 20.51 11.60
N GLY A 73 5.13 20.33 11.18
CA GLY A 73 5.64 20.87 9.91
C GLY A 73 5.82 19.82 8.82
N VAL A 74 6.34 18.64 9.17
CA VAL A 74 6.66 17.57 8.21
C VAL A 74 6.31 16.21 8.80
N LEU A 75 5.60 15.38 8.04
CA LEU A 75 5.41 13.97 8.31
C LEU A 75 6.46 13.17 7.54
N VAL A 76 7.19 12.31 8.24
CA VAL A 76 8.18 11.40 7.66
C VAL A 76 7.67 9.98 7.80
N THR A 77 7.65 9.24 6.70
CA THR A 77 7.26 7.82 6.68
C THR A 77 8.27 7.00 5.88
N PHE A 78 8.51 5.77 6.33
CA PHE A 78 9.35 4.82 5.61
C PHE A 78 8.62 3.50 5.39
N ASP A 79 8.56 3.06 4.15
CA ASP A 79 8.17 1.70 3.77
C ASP A 79 9.42 0.91 3.33
N PRO A 80 9.77 -0.21 4.00
CA PRO A 80 10.87 -1.07 3.60
C PRO A 80 10.76 -1.66 2.19
N GLN A 81 9.56 -1.77 1.62
CA GLN A 81 9.34 -2.27 0.25
C GLN A 81 9.73 -1.24 -0.80
N ASP A 82 9.43 0.04 -0.54
CA ASP A 82 9.72 1.13 -1.47
C ASP A 82 11.19 1.57 -1.42
N GLY A 83 11.83 1.49 -0.23
CA GLY A 83 13.22 1.93 -0.06
C GLY A 83 13.42 3.45 -0.08
N PHE A 84 12.35 4.20 0.14
CA PHE A 84 12.37 5.66 0.22
C PHE A 84 11.76 6.15 1.54
N LEU A 85 12.41 7.13 2.15
CA LEU A 85 11.80 8.02 3.13
C LEU A 85 10.92 9.02 2.39
N GLN A 86 9.64 9.05 2.71
CA GLN A 86 8.70 10.04 2.20
C GLN A 86 8.58 11.16 3.24
N LEU A 87 8.82 12.39 2.81
CA LEU A 87 8.73 13.60 3.63
C LEU A 87 7.57 14.46 3.11
N GLN A 88 6.41 14.29 3.73
CA GLN A 88 5.21 15.04 3.41
C GLN A 88 5.16 16.33 4.22
N ARG A 89 5.16 17.46 3.53
CA ARG A 89 5.03 18.78 4.15
C ARG A 89 3.59 19.02 4.57
N LEU A 90 3.41 19.45 5.82
CA LEU A 90 2.11 19.76 6.42
C LEU A 90 1.82 21.27 6.39
N THR A 91 2.85 22.09 6.16
CA THR A 91 2.75 23.56 6.09
C THR A 91 3.12 24.07 4.69
N ASP A 92 2.58 25.24 4.33
CA ASP A 92 2.83 25.93 3.06
C ASP A 92 4.00 26.91 3.12
N ILE A 93 4.94 26.71 4.06
CA ILE A 93 6.11 27.59 4.19
C ILE A 93 6.96 27.48 2.92
N LYS A 94 7.08 28.62 2.23
CA LYS A 94 7.85 28.74 0.99
C LYS A 94 9.33 28.88 1.31
N GLU A 95 10.12 27.91 0.85
CA GLU A 95 11.57 28.00 0.81
C GLU A 95 12.00 29.22 0.00
N GLY A 96 13.10 29.87 0.40
CA GLY A 96 13.75 30.86 -0.45
C GLY A 96 14.22 30.22 -1.77
N PRO A 97 14.31 30.99 -2.88
CA PRO A 97 14.67 30.46 -4.19
C PRO A 97 16.07 29.84 -4.27
N ASN A 98 16.93 30.07 -3.28
CA ASN A 98 18.29 29.53 -3.19
C ASN A 98 18.48 28.58 -2.01
N ASP A 99 17.41 28.22 -1.31
CA ASP A 99 17.46 27.41 -0.12
C ASP A 99 17.14 25.95 -0.46
N SER A 100 17.79 25.02 0.22
CA SER A 100 17.47 23.59 0.14
C SER A 100 17.30 23.07 1.55
N MET A 101 16.29 22.25 1.79
CA MET A 101 16.16 21.62 3.09
C MET A 101 16.97 20.33 3.11
N GLN A 102 17.57 20.01 4.26
CA GLN A 102 18.33 18.79 4.44
C GLN A 102 17.81 18.02 5.64
N LEU A 103 17.61 16.71 5.47
CA LEU A 103 17.22 15.81 6.53
C LEU A 103 18.47 15.25 7.22
N TRP A 104 18.40 15.19 8.55
CA TRP A 104 19.47 14.75 9.42
C TRP A 104 18.97 13.67 10.38
N ASP A 105 19.82 12.68 10.62
CA ASP A 105 19.80 11.87 11.82
C ASP A 105 20.51 12.62 12.93
N THR A 106 19.77 12.96 13.98
CA THR A 106 20.25 13.70 15.15
C THR A 106 20.20 12.86 16.43
N SER A 107 20.15 11.53 16.28
CA SER A 107 20.07 10.59 17.40
C SER A 107 21.32 10.63 18.28
N ALA A 108 22.49 10.82 17.68
CA ALA A 108 23.75 11.01 18.38
C ALA A 108 23.98 12.51 18.63
N SER A 109 23.92 12.92 19.90
CA SER A 109 24.18 14.30 20.30
C SER A 109 25.52 14.80 19.77
N GLY A 110 25.51 15.91 19.04
CA GLY A 110 26.70 16.56 18.49
C GLY A 110 27.29 15.93 17.23
N GLN A 111 26.69 14.85 16.70
CA GLN A 111 27.11 14.21 15.45
C GLN A 111 25.91 14.03 14.50
N PRO A 112 25.32 15.12 13.98
CA PRO A 112 24.26 15.03 13.01
C PRO A 112 24.76 14.38 11.72
N LYS A 113 24.07 13.33 11.26
CA LYS A 113 24.39 12.65 10.01
C LYS A 113 23.38 13.01 8.93
N SER A 114 23.86 13.52 7.80
CA SER A 114 22.99 13.81 6.66
C SER A 114 22.35 12.54 6.11
N LEU A 115 21.02 12.56 5.96
CA LEU A 115 20.25 11.53 5.29
C LEU A 115 19.91 11.92 3.85
N GLY A 116 19.97 13.21 3.52
CA GLY A 116 19.81 13.70 2.15
C GLY A 116 19.17 15.07 2.06
N VAL A 117 19.30 15.67 0.87
CA VAL A 117 18.76 17.00 0.56
C VAL A 117 17.39 16.83 -0.09
N LEU A 118 16.38 17.50 0.47
CA LEU A 118 15.03 17.48 -0.06
C LEU A 118 14.95 18.34 -1.32
N THR A 119 14.31 17.81 -2.36
CA THR A 119 14.03 18.58 -3.57
C THR A 119 13.06 19.71 -3.24
N PRO A 120 13.42 20.98 -3.54
CA PRO A 120 12.59 22.12 -3.21
C PRO A 120 11.26 22.07 -3.96
N LYS A 121 10.22 22.68 -3.37
CA LYS A 121 8.87 22.84 -3.95
C LYS A 121 8.05 21.56 -4.17
N ILE A 122 8.54 20.38 -3.77
CA ILE A 122 7.74 19.14 -3.80
C ILE A 122 6.97 19.01 -2.48
N ARG A 123 5.66 18.71 -2.56
CA ARG A 123 4.81 18.53 -1.38
C ARG A 123 5.17 17.28 -0.58
N THR A 124 5.54 16.21 -1.28
CA THR A 124 6.05 14.96 -0.71
C THR A 124 7.40 14.65 -1.34
N ALA A 125 8.48 15.01 -0.66
CA ALA A 125 9.83 14.69 -1.12
C ALA A 125 10.15 13.22 -0.82
N GLN A 126 11.06 12.64 -1.61
CA GLN A 126 11.53 11.26 -1.42
C GLN A 126 13.04 11.27 -1.27
N LEU A 127 13.55 10.56 -0.26
CA LEU A 127 14.97 10.35 -0.03
C LEU A 127 15.25 8.85 0.00
N ALA A 128 16.27 8.42 -0.73
CA ALA A 128 16.68 7.02 -0.71
C ALA A 128 17.17 6.64 0.69
N ALA A 129 16.60 5.57 1.25
CA ALA A 129 16.94 5.10 2.58
C ALA A 129 16.80 3.58 2.66
N THR A 130 17.57 2.97 3.56
CA THR A 130 17.46 1.53 3.83
C THR A 130 16.98 1.30 5.25
N ASP A 131 16.30 0.18 5.49
CA ASP A 131 15.90 -0.22 6.84
C ASP A 131 17.12 -0.29 7.78
N LYS A 132 18.25 -0.80 7.28
CA LYS A 132 19.52 -0.86 8.02
C LYS A 132 20.05 0.53 8.42
N SER A 133 19.91 1.54 7.56
CA SER A 133 20.34 2.90 7.88
C SER A 133 19.43 3.57 8.91
N LEU A 134 18.15 3.21 8.98
CA LEU A 134 17.17 3.79 9.89
C LEU A 134 17.03 3.05 11.21
N ALA A 135 17.46 1.79 11.29
CA ALA A 135 17.31 0.95 12.48
C ALA A 135 17.95 1.52 13.77
N LYS A 136 18.93 2.43 13.64
CA LYS A 136 19.59 3.10 14.77
C LYS A 136 19.14 4.55 14.97
N VAL A 137 18.27 5.05 14.10
CA VAL A 137 17.81 6.43 14.12
C VAL A 137 16.62 6.53 15.07
N THR A 138 16.74 7.38 16.08
CA THR A 138 15.71 7.67 17.07
C THR A 138 15.24 9.12 16.98
N HIS A 139 16.04 10.01 16.38
CA HIS A 139 15.69 11.41 16.22
C HIS A 139 16.04 11.92 14.82
N LEU A 140 15.13 12.71 14.26
CA LEU A 140 15.28 13.34 12.96
C LEU A 140 15.14 14.85 13.08
N SER A 141 15.92 15.56 12.29
CA SER A 141 15.85 17.02 12.21
C SER A 141 15.98 17.50 10.77
N ILE A 142 15.36 18.64 10.46
CA ILE A 142 15.51 19.33 9.18
C ILE A 142 16.10 20.70 9.43
N SER A 143 17.15 21.05 8.70
CA SER A 143 17.68 22.42 8.61
C SER A 143 17.48 22.97 7.20
N VAL A 144 17.52 24.30 7.11
CA VAL A 144 17.65 24.99 5.83
C VAL A 144 19.15 25.12 5.53
N GLU A 145 19.54 24.78 4.33
CA GLU A 145 20.92 24.81 3.86
C GLU A 145 21.00 25.61 2.56
N ASN A 146 22.22 25.97 2.16
CA ASN A 146 22.47 26.55 0.85
C ASN A 146 22.04 25.57 -0.25
N ARG A 147 21.80 26.09 -1.47
CA ARG A 147 21.46 25.27 -2.63
C ARG A 147 22.43 24.10 -2.78
N GLY A 148 21.87 22.88 -2.80
CA GLY A 148 22.64 21.63 -2.91
C GLY A 148 22.98 20.97 -1.57
N GLY A 149 22.61 21.58 -0.45
CA GLY A 149 22.91 21.08 0.89
C GLY A 149 24.35 21.31 1.29
N VAL A 150 24.77 20.64 2.37
CA VAL A 150 26.16 20.63 2.80
C VAL A 150 26.90 19.40 2.32
N GLU A 151 28.24 19.46 2.31
CA GLU A 151 29.08 18.32 1.97
C GLU A 151 28.84 17.12 2.89
N ALA A 152 29.09 15.91 2.36
CA ALA A 152 28.90 14.68 3.12
C ALA A 152 29.83 14.65 4.36
N GLY A 153 29.24 14.60 5.55
CA GLY A 153 29.97 14.60 6.82
C GLY A 153 30.15 15.99 7.44
N ALA A 154 29.72 17.05 6.76
CA ALA A 154 29.64 18.38 7.36
C ALA A 154 28.47 18.50 8.35
N GLN A 155 28.58 19.45 9.28
CA GLN A 155 27.50 19.80 10.20
C GLN A 155 26.48 20.73 9.53
N PRO A 156 25.24 20.81 10.05
CA PRO A 156 24.25 21.79 9.60
C PRO A 156 24.78 23.21 9.73
N LEU A 157 24.58 24.05 8.71
CA LEU A 157 25.02 25.45 8.75
C LEU A 157 24.05 26.32 9.55
N LEU A 158 22.77 26.00 9.48
CA LEU A 158 21.70 26.75 10.16
C LEU A 158 21.04 25.90 11.26
N PRO A 159 20.37 26.55 12.23
CA PRO A 159 19.57 25.86 13.22
C PRO A 159 18.50 24.95 12.59
N TYR A 160 18.09 23.94 13.34
CA TYR A 160 17.00 23.06 12.90
C TYR A 160 15.67 23.82 12.85
N LEU A 161 15.01 23.73 11.71
CA LEU A 161 13.68 24.25 11.48
C LEU A 161 12.62 23.30 12.04
N TYR A 162 12.80 22.00 11.84
CA TYR A 162 11.91 20.97 12.36
C TYR A 162 12.69 19.86 13.05
N SER A 163 12.11 19.24 14.08
CA SER A 163 12.70 18.09 14.77
C SER A 163 11.64 17.19 15.39
N GLY A 164 11.96 15.90 15.52
CA GLY A 164 11.02 14.94 16.10
C GLY A 164 11.64 13.55 16.26
N ALA A 165 11.01 12.74 17.12
CA ALA A 165 11.40 11.36 17.32
C ALA A 165 10.95 10.48 16.15
N LEU A 166 11.82 9.56 15.73
CA LEU A 166 11.47 8.50 14.79
C LEU A 166 10.92 7.30 15.56
N ILE A 167 9.68 6.93 15.23
CA ILE A 167 8.95 5.86 15.89
C ILE A 167 8.92 4.66 14.96
N GLN A 168 9.35 3.51 15.46
CA GLN A 168 9.11 2.24 14.79
C GLN A 168 7.71 1.74 15.16
N LYS A 169 6.88 1.48 14.15
CA LYS A 169 5.58 0.86 14.33
C LYS A 169 5.76 -0.56 14.87
N ALA A 170 5.08 -0.89 15.96
CA ALA A 170 4.98 -2.26 16.46
C ALA A 170 4.22 -3.11 15.42
N LEU A 171 4.84 -4.21 14.98
CA LEU A 171 4.27 -5.16 14.03
C LEU A 171 3.35 -6.16 14.74
#